data_AF-A0A5P8FRB4-F1
#
_entry.id   AF-A0A5P8FRB4-F1
#
_cell.length_a   1.000
_cell.length_b   1.000
_cell.length_c   1.000
_cell.angle_alpha   90.00
_cell.angle_beta   90.00
_cell.angle_gamma   90.00
#
_symmetry.space_group_name_H-M   'P 1'
#
loop_
_entity.id
_entity.type
_entity.pdbx_description
1 polymer ?
#
loop_
_entity_poly.entity_id
_entity_poly.type
_entity_poly.pdbx_seq_one_letter_code
_entity_poly.pdbx_strand_id
1 'polypeptide(L)'
;MVLPVRIPDWIIEGDGWHVARGAVLQMWLTFSEESRYHLPPPGVVGLRATATPLSPWPGAELGRHPTRLDADGACIYWDAPSPVAGVVSVRGGLEGHAMDAPEGFPMAAGVVRRVRDLWGGWSEGEVARAVVVGEDVDVSRPPPTHVVTPGVIPGRDDRGSWSGALVDLEVMRRPPGRPHAA
;
A
#
# COMPACT_ATOMS: atom_id res chain seq x y z
N MET A 1 5.19 5.33 -13.98
CA MET A 1 4.65 3.97 -13.75
C MET A 1 3.41 4.11 -12.88
N VAL A 2 2.39 3.27 -13.07
CA VAL A 2 1.20 3.23 -12.19
C VAL A 2 1.33 2.01 -11.29
N LEU A 3 1.24 2.22 -9.98
CA LEU A 3 1.36 1.17 -8.96
C LEU A 3 0.02 1.00 -8.22
N PRO A 4 -0.55 -0.21 -8.15
CA PRO A 4 -1.63 -0.50 -7.22
C PRO A 4 -1.07 -0.52 -5.79
N VAL A 5 -1.46 0.44 -4.96
CA VAL A 5 -0.98 0.61 -3.59
C VAL A 5 -2.16 0.48 -2.63
N ARG A 6 -2.03 -0.40 -1.65
CA ARG A 6 -2.96 -0.53 -0.54
C ARG A 6 -2.69 0.57 0.50
N ILE A 7 -3.72 1.28 0.92
CA ILE A 7 -3.69 2.24 2.02
C ILE A 7 -4.63 1.69 3.10
N PRO A 8 -4.12 1.32 4.29
CA PRO A 8 -4.93 0.76 5.37
C PRO A 8 -5.85 1.81 6.03
N ASP A 9 -6.98 1.34 6.58
CA ASP A 9 -8.02 2.18 7.23
C ASP A 9 -7.46 3.18 8.24
N TRP A 10 -6.58 2.68 9.11
CA TRP A 10 -6.11 3.46 10.24
C TRP A 10 -5.32 4.69 9.80
N ILE A 11 -4.72 4.68 8.60
CA ILE A 11 -4.06 5.85 8.00
C ILE A 11 -5.11 6.84 7.49
N ILE A 12 -6.19 6.34 6.87
CA ILE A 12 -7.28 7.17 6.36
C ILE A 12 -7.98 7.90 7.50
N GLU A 13 -8.38 7.18 8.54
CA GLU A 13 -9.12 7.75 9.67
C GLU A 13 -8.22 8.48 10.67
N GLY A 14 -7.07 7.90 11.00
CA GLY A 14 -6.17 8.40 12.05
C GLY A 14 -5.51 9.73 11.71
N ASP A 15 -5.17 9.95 10.44
CA ASP A 15 -4.53 11.19 9.98
C ASP A 15 -5.55 12.19 9.37
N GLY A 16 -6.84 11.86 9.37
CA GLY A 16 -7.89 12.64 8.69
C GLY A 16 -7.70 12.70 7.17
N TRP A 17 -7.02 11.71 6.59
CA TRP A 17 -6.68 11.64 5.18
C TRP A 17 -7.81 11.03 4.36
N HIS A 18 -8.49 11.83 3.55
CA HIS A 18 -9.36 11.32 2.48
C HIS A 18 -8.57 11.22 1.18
N VAL A 19 -8.29 9.99 0.73
CA VAL A 19 -7.52 9.76 -0.50
C VAL A 19 -8.42 9.91 -1.72
N ALA A 20 -8.23 10.99 -2.47
CA ALA A 20 -9.04 11.31 -3.65
C ALA A 20 -8.26 11.14 -4.96
N ARG A 21 -8.99 10.87 -6.05
CA ARG A 21 -8.43 10.97 -7.40
C ARG A 21 -7.86 12.37 -7.63
N GLY A 22 -6.66 12.45 -8.18
CA GLY A 22 -5.92 13.68 -8.42
C GLY A 22 -5.10 14.16 -7.23
N ALA A 23 -5.28 13.59 -6.03
CA ALA A 23 -4.45 13.91 -4.89
C ALA A 23 -2.98 13.54 -5.15
N VAL A 24 -2.07 14.39 -4.70
CA VAL A 24 -0.64 14.09 -4.66
C VAL A 24 -0.34 13.49 -3.30
N LEU A 25 0.16 12.27 -3.27
CA LEU A 25 0.57 11.62 -2.03
C LEU A 25 2.09 11.49 -2.00
N GLN A 26 2.65 11.66 -0.81
CA GLN A 26 4.04 11.35 -0.50
C GLN A 26 4.03 10.36 0.67
N MET A 27 4.59 9.18 0.45
CA MET A 27 4.55 8.06 1.38
C MET A 27 5.76 7.16 1.14
N TRP A 28 6.15 6.39 2.15
CA TRP A 28 7.05 5.26 1.90
C TRP A 28 6.22 4.04 1.54
N LEU A 29 6.75 3.23 0.62
CA LEU A 29 6.07 2.05 0.10
C LEU A 29 6.78 0.81 0.61
N THR A 30 6.02 -0.15 1.13
CA THR A 30 6.52 -1.48 1.49
C THR A 30 6.04 -2.52 0.49
N PHE A 31 6.93 -3.40 0.07
CA PHE A 31 6.63 -4.55 -0.76
C PHE A 31 6.58 -5.83 0.07
N SER A 32 5.57 -6.66 -0.19
CA SER A 32 5.46 -8.01 0.36
C SER A 32 5.27 -9.02 -0.77
N GLU A 33 6.01 -10.13 -0.74
CA GLU A 33 5.96 -11.14 -1.80
C GLU A 33 4.58 -11.79 -1.86
N GLU A 34 4.10 -12.08 -3.08
CA GLU A 34 2.83 -12.81 -3.27
C GLU A 34 2.86 -14.17 -2.56
N SER A 35 4.00 -14.87 -2.61
CA SER A 35 4.19 -16.19 -1.98
C SER A 35 4.13 -16.17 -0.46
N ARG A 36 4.10 -14.99 0.16
CA ARG A 36 4.04 -14.84 1.62
C ARG A 36 2.64 -15.13 2.17
N TYR A 37 1.62 -15.07 1.33
CA TYR A 37 0.24 -15.23 1.73
C TYR A 37 -0.37 -16.48 1.07
N HIS A 38 -1.22 -17.19 1.81
CA HIS A 38 -1.99 -18.30 1.25
C HIS A 38 -2.96 -17.85 0.15
N LEU A 39 -3.43 -16.59 0.25
CA LEU A 39 -4.21 -15.91 -0.80
C LEU A 39 -3.46 -14.64 -1.21
N PRO A 40 -3.35 -14.35 -2.52
CA PRO A 40 -2.64 -13.16 -2.98
C PRO A 40 -3.33 -11.90 -2.45
N PRO A 41 -2.56 -10.88 -2.01
CA PRO A 41 -3.13 -9.61 -1.60
C PRO A 41 -3.79 -8.91 -2.79
N PRO A 42 -4.83 -8.07 -2.57
CA PRO A 42 -5.40 -7.27 -3.65
C PRO A 42 -4.32 -6.36 -4.24
N GLY A 43 -4.33 -6.19 -5.57
CA GLY A 43 -3.36 -5.33 -6.25
C GLY A 43 -1.96 -5.93 -6.41
N VAL A 44 -1.81 -7.24 -6.58
CA VAL A 44 -0.52 -7.86 -6.94
C VAL A 44 0.06 -7.20 -8.20
N VAL A 45 1.32 -6.79 -8.11
CA VAL A 45 2.11 -6.21 -9.20
C VAL A 45 3.39 -7.02 -9.44
N GLY A 46 3.80 -7.13 -10.71
CA GLY A 46 5.13 -7.59 -11.08
C GLY A 46 6.06 -6.39 -11.25
N LEU A 47 7.17 -6.37 -10.52
CA LEU A 47 8.15 -5.29 -10.53
C LEU A 47 9.48 -5.78 -11.08
N ARG A 48 10.02 -5.05 -12.05
CA ARG A 48 11.44 -5.13 -12.42
C ARG A 48 12.15 -3.94 -11.82
N ALA A 49 13.13 -4.18 -10.95
CA ALA A 49 13.75 -3.15 -10.14
C ALA A 49 15.25 -3.37 -10.00
N THR A 50 15.97 -2.32 -9.60
CA THR A 50 17.33 -2.46 -9.06
C THR A 50 17.25 -2.54 -7.56
N ALA A 51 17.75 -3.63 -6.99
CA ALA A 51 17.81 -3.88 -5.55
C ALA A 51 19.13 -3.36 -4.97
N THR A 52 19.03 -2.62 -3.86
CA THR A 52 20.18 -2.13 -3.09
C THR A 52 19.98 -2.51 -1.62
N PRO A 53 20.91 -3.25 -1.00
CA PRO A 53 20.85 -3.54 0.44
C PRO A 53 20.78 -2.26 1.27
N LEU A 54 19.97 -2.28 2.32
CA LEU A 54 19.88 -1.22 3.31
C LEU A 54 20.50 -1.68 4.63
N SER A 55 20.92 -0.72 5.45
CA SER A 55 21.29 -1.00 6.83
C SER A 55 20.08 -1.56 7.60
N PRO A 56 20.27 -2.52 8.51
CA PRO A 56 19.22 -2.98 9.41
C PRO A 56 18.63 -1.82 10.22
N TRP A 57 17.32 -1.86 10.48
CA TRP A 57 16.60 -0.86 11.27
C TRP A 57 15.61 -1.53 12.24
N PRO A 58 15.14 -0.84 13.29
CA PRO A 58 14.37 -1.44 14.40
C PRO A 58 13.04 -2.12 14.02
N GLY A 59 12.49 -1.87 12.83
CA GLY A 59 11.27 -2.52 12.34
C GLY A 59 11.47 -3.54 11.23
N ALA A 60 12.72 -3.85 10.87
CA ALA A 60 13.01 -4.94 9.95
C ALA A 60 12.58 -6.28 10.53
N GLU A 61 11.98 -7.12 9.72
CA GLU A 61 11.55 -8.45 10.16
C GLU A 61 12.76 -9.33 10.50
N LEU A 62 12.68 -10.04 11.63
CA LEU A 62 13.76 -10.89 12.10
C LEU A 62 14.11 -11.97 11.07
N GLY A 63 15.39 -12.05 10.71
CA GLY A 63 15.89 -13.01 9.72
C GLY A 63 15.69 -12.60 8.26
N ARG A 64 15.17 -11.39 8.01
CA ARG A 64 15.05 -10.82 6.67
C ARG A 64 16.10 -9.75 6.41
N HIS A 65 16.19 -9.34 5.14
CA HIS A 65 17.24 -8.48 4.62
C HIS A 65 16.66 -7.18 4.05
N PRO A 66 16.72 -6.06 4.80
CA PRO A 66 16.27 -4.76 4.36
C PRO A 66 16.88 -4.37 3.02
N THR A 67 16.01 -4.06 2.06
CA THR A 67 16.38 -3.81 0.67
C THR A 67 15.55 -2.68 0.12
N ARG A 68 16.19 -1.77 -0.62
CA ARG A 68 15.55 -0.77 -1.45
C ARG A 68 15.38 -1.31 -2.86
N LEU A 69 14.19 -1.16 -3.42
CA LEU A 69 13.88 -1.43 -4.81
C LEU A 69 13.64 -0.10 -5.55
N ASP A 70 14.45 0.15 -6.57
CA ASP A 70 14.26 1.26 -7.50
C ASP A 70 13.61 0.77 -8.80
N ALA A 71 12.35 1.17 -9.04
CA ALA A 71 11.55 0.76 -10.19
C ALA A 71 10.87 1.98 -10.85
N ASP A 72 11.29 2.34 -12.05
CA ASP A 72 10.66 3.42 -12.86
C ASP A 72 10.37 4.74 -12.12
N GLY A 73 11.25 5.13 -11.21
CA GLY A 73 11.13 6.34 -10.38
C GLY A 73 10.46 6.13 -9.03
N ALA A 74 9.95 4.94 -8.73
CA ALA A 74 9.51 4.55 -7.40
C ALA A 74 10.70 4.04 -6.58
N CYS A 75 10.70 4.40 -5.31
CA CYS A 75 11.61 3.91 -4.29
C CYS A 75 10.77 3.13 -3.28
N ILE A 76 11.01 1.81 -3.18
CA ILE A 76 10.17 0.88 -2.43
C ILE A 76 11.05 0.13 -1.42
N TYR A 77 10.59 0.00 -0.19
CA TYR A 77 11.20 -0.82 0.84
C TYR A 77 10.74 -2.28 0.72
N TRP A 78 11.66 -3.22 0.92
CA TRP A 78 11.39 -4.64 0.94
C TRP A 78 12.26 -5.35 1.98
N ASP A 79 11.65 -6.11 2.87
CA ASP A 79 12.34 -7.11 3.68
C ASP A 79 12.51 -8.40 2.86
N ALA A 80 13.65 -8.50 2.16
CA ALA A 80 13.92 -9.64 1.29
C ALA A 80 14.16 -10.94 2.09
N PRO A 81 13.77 -12.12 1.56
CA PRO A 81 13.91 -13.39 2.27
C PRO A 81 15.36 -13.90 2.26
N SER A 82 16.23 -13.29 1.46
CA SER A 82 17.66 -13.56 1.38
C SER A 82 18.39 -12.30 0.93
N PRO A 83 19.71 -12.17 1.17
CA PRO A 83 20.48 -11.00 0.73
C PRO A 83 20.40 -10.84 -0.79
N VAL A 84 20.11 -9.63 -1.26
CA VAL A 84 19.91 -9.36 -2.69
C VAL A 84 20.47 -8.01 -3.10
N ALA A 85 21.11 -7.96 -4.27
CA ALA A 85 21.63 -6.75 -4.89
C ALA A 85 21.60 -6.87 -6.43
N GLY A 86 21.41 -5.74 -7.12
CA GLY A 86 21.36 -5.69 -8.58
C GLY A 86 19.95 -5.85 -9.16
N VAL A 87 19.84 -6.18 -10.45
CA VAL A 87 18.54 -6.24 -11.13
C VAL A 87 17.75 -7.46 -10.69
N VAL A 88 16.52 -7.24 -10.25
CA VAL A 88 15.60 -8.29 -9.79
C VAL A 88 14.25 -8.18 -10.49
N SER A 89 13.50 -9.28 -10.47
CA SER A 89 12.08 -9.31 -10.87
C SER A 89 11.29 -9.99 -9.76
N VAL A 90 10.38 -9.27 -9.13
CA VAL A 90 9.60 -9.72 -7.97
C VAL A 90 8.11 -9.52 -8.22
N ARG A 91 7.27 -10.32 -7.58
CA ARG A 91 5.81 -10.22 -7.67
C ARG A 91 5.19 -10.20 -6.27
N GLY A 92 4.29 -9.26 -6.02
CA GLY A 92 3.78 -9.03 -4.68
C GLY A 92 2.87 -7.83 -4.55
N GLY A 93 2.43 -7.55 -3.34
CA GLY A 93 1.60 -6.39 -3.01
C GLY A 93 2.43 -5.19 -2.58
N LEU A 94 1.88 -3.99 -2.76
CA LEU A 94 2.44 -2.75 -2.24
C LEU A 94 1.49 -2.14 -1.21
N GLU A 95 2.06 -1.65 -0.13
CA GLU A 95 1.35 -0.92 0.91
C GLU A 95 2.02 0.44 1.15
N GLY A 96 1.20 1.47 1.30
CA GLY A 96 1.64 2.85 1.48
C GLY A 96 1.47 3.31 2.92
N HIS A 97 2.50 3.98 3.44
CA HIS A 97 2.56 4.46 4.81
C HIS A 97 2.80 5.97 4.83
N ALA A 98 1.91 6.72 5.47
CA ALA A 98 1.97 8.18 5.57
C ALA A 98 2.71 8.69 6.82
N MET A 99 2.99 7.80 7.79
CA MET A 99 3.78 8.13 8.98
C MET A 99 5.22 8.49 8.62
N ASP A 100 5.87 9.26 9.50
CA ASP A 100 7.28 9.62 9.38
C ASP A 100 8.15 8.38 9.16
N ALA A 101 8.76 8.33 7.98
CA ALA A 101 9.73 7.29 7.66
C ALA A 101 11.02 7.55 8.44
N PRO A 102 11.78 6.51 8.83
CA PRO A 102 13.10 6.69 9.40
C PRO A 102 13.99 7.53 8.47
N GLU A 103 15.00 8.20 9.03
CA GLU A 103 15.91 9.00 8.21
C GLU A 103 16.58 8.14 7.11
N GLY A 104 16.54 8.63 5.87
CA GLY A 104 17.09 7.92 4.72
C GLY A 104 16.20 6.81 4.15
N PHE A 105 14.97 6.61 4.66
CA PHE A 105 14.07 5.61 4.10
C PHE A 105 13.60 5.94 2.67
N PRO A 106 13.38 4.90 1.84
CA PRO A 106 12.71 5.02 0.55
C PRO A 106 11.38 5.77 0.61
N MET A 107 11.31 6.95 0.00
CA MET A 107 10.06 7.71 -0.19
C MET A 107 9.64 7.69 -1.65
N ALA A 108 8.35 7.53 -1.89
CA ALA A 108 7.71 7.69 -3.19
C ALA A 108 6.72 8.87 -3.14
N ALA A 109 6.55 9.52 -4.29
CA ALA A 109 5.49 10.49 -4.48
C ALA A 109 4.74 10.18 -5.77
N GLY A 110 3.44 10.39 -5.79
CA GLY A 110 2.63 10.08 -6.95
C GLY A 110 1.27 10.78 -6.94
N VAL A 111 0.63 10.78 -8.11
CA VAL A 111 -0.73 11.28 -8.29
C VAL A 111 -1.68 10.09 -8.27
N VAL A 112 -2.72 10.16 -7.45
CA VAL A 112 -3.77 9.13 -7.41
C VAL A 112 -4.59 9.21 -8.69
N ARG A 113 -4.61 8.12 -9.46
CA ARG A 113 -5.42 8.02 -10.70
C ARG A 113 -6.76 7.36 -10.47
N ARG A 114 -6.81 6.42 -9.54
CA ARG A 114 -8.00 5.65 -9.20
C ARG A 114 -8.02 5.34 -7.72
N VAL A 115 -9.22 5.30 -7.15
CA VAL A 115 -9.47 4.87 -5.76
C VAL A 115 -10.57 3.81 -5.82
N ARG A 116 -10.35 2.70 -5.11
CA ARG A 116 -11.32 1.62 -4.91
C ARG A 116 -11.35 1.31 -3.43
N ASP A 117 -12.53 1.13 -2.87
CA ASP A 117 -12.64 0.78 -1.45
C ASP A 117 -12.16 -0.65 -1.27
N LEU A 118 -11.43 -0.88 -0.18
CA LEU A 118 -11.04 -2.22 0.25
C LEU A 118 -11.81 -2.56 1.50
N TRP A 119 -12.35 -3.76 1.52
CA TRP A 119 -12.99 -4.32 2.69
C TRP A 119 -12.53 -5.76 2.88
N GLY A 120 -12.21 -6.13 4.12
CA GLY A 120 -11.81 -7.49 4.45
C GLY A 120 -12.30 -7.94 5.82
N GLY A 121 -12.51 -9.24 5.95
CA GLY A 121 -12.95 -9.87 7.20
C GLY A 121 -12.22 -11.19 7.43
N TRP A 122 -12.24 -11.66 8.68
CA TRP A 122 -11.80 -13.00 9.03
C TRP A 122 -12.73 -13.66 10.06
N SER A 123 -12.90 -14.98 9.91
CA SER A 123 -13.69 -15.85 10.79
C SER A 123 -12.81 -16.96 11.37
N GLU A 124 -13.27 -17.63 12.42
CA GLU A 124 -12.49 -18.68 13.09
C GLU A 124 -12.33 -19.91 12.18
N GLY A 125 -11.10 -20.20 11.74
CA GLY A 125 -10.80 -21.31 10.83
C GLY A 125 -10.86 -20.95 9.34
N GLU A 126 -11.19 -19.72 8.97
CA GLU A 126 -11.19 -19.25 7.57
C GLU A 126 -10.10 -18.19 7.34
N VAL A 127 -9.47 -18.25 6.17
CA VAL A 127 -8.40 -17.32 5.77
C VAL A 127 -9.01 -15.93 5.52
N ALA A 128 -8.39 -14.88 6.07
CA ALA A 128 -8.80 -13.51 5.83
C ALA A 128 -8.92 -13.23 4.32
N ARG A 129 -10.11 -12.78 3.88
CA ARG A 129 -10.35 -12.41 2.48
C ARG A 129 -10.50 -10.90 2.37
N ALA A 130 -9.69 -10.31 1.50
CA ALA A 130 -9.85 -8.93 1.08
C ALA A 130 -10.65 -8.89 -0.22
N VAL A 131 -11.68 -8.06 -0.28
CA VAL A 131 -12.49 -7.81 -1.46
C VAL A 131 -12.38 -6.32 -1.81
N VAL A 132 -12.22 -6.04 -3.10
CA VAL A 132 -12.29 -4.68 -3.64
C VAL A 132 -13.77 -4.36 -3.85
N VAL A 133 -14.27 -3.33 -3.16
CA VAL A 133 -15.66 -2.90 -3.23
C VAL A 133 -15.72 -1.58 -4.01
N GLY A 134 -16.46 -1.59 -5.12
CA GLY A 134 -16.68 -0.39 -5.94
C GLY A 134 -15.52 -0.03 -6.88
N GLU A 135 -15.89 0.54 -8.03
CA GLU A 135 -14.98 1.20 -8.96
C GLU A 135 -15.38 2.68 -9.06
N ASP A 136 -14.42 3.59 -8.85
CA ASP A 136 -14.54 5.05 -8.94
C ASP A 136 -15.45 5.73 -7.88
N VAL A 137 -14.99 5.78 -6.63
CA VAL A 137 -15.61 6.63 -5.60
C VAL A 137 -14.98 8.04 -5.62
N ASP A 138 -15.79 9.05 -5.94
CA ASP A 138 -15.43 10.46 -5.75
C ASP A 138 -15.59 10.84 -4.26
N VAL A 139 -14.51 10.69 -3.50
CA VAL A 139 -14.48 10.97 -2.05
C VAL A 139 -14.42 12.47 -1.70
N SER A 140 -14.51 13.38 -2.68
CA SER A 140 -14.65 14.82 -2.41
C SER A 140 -15.99 15.18 -1.75
N ARG A 141 -16.90 14.20 -1.66
CA ARG A 141 -18.12 14.26 -0.88
C ARG A 141 -17.98 13.34 0.33
N PRO A 142 -18.37 13.77 1.55
CA PRO A 142 -18.53 12.85 2.66
C PRO A 142 -19.43 11.71 2.20
N PRO A 143 -19.12 10.44 2.56
CA PRO A 143 -19.91 9.31 2.10
C PRO A 143 -21.37 9.59 2.41
N PRO A 144 -22.30 9.42 1.45
CA PRO A 144 -23.71 9.43 1.80
C PRO A 144 -23.86 8.41 2.92
N THR A 145 -24.58 8.76 3.98
CA THR A 145 -24.91 7.91 5.14
C THR A 145 -25.72 6.66 4.79
N HIS A 146 -25.72 6.26 3.52
CA HIS A 146 -26.17 4.99 3.03
C HIS A 146 -25.01 4.01 3.02
N VAL A 147 -24.95 3.25 4.12
CA VAL A 147 -24.45 1.87 4.16
C VAL A 147 -24.71 1.21 2.81
N VAL A 148 -23.67 1.10 1.99
CA VAL A 148 -23.70 0.32 0.77
C VAL A 148 -24.01 -1.10 1.22
N THR A 149 -25.15 -1.64 0.77
CA THR A 149 -25.54 -3.02 1.06
C THR A 149 -24.42 -3.94 0.61
N PRO A 150 -23.70 -4.62 1.52
CA PRO A 150 -22.62 -5.51 1.14
C PRO A 150 -23.24 -6.70 0.43
N GLY A 151 -22.76 -7.01 -0.77
CA GLY A 151 -23.05 -8.29 -1.43
C GLY A 151 -22.51 -9.51 -0.68
N VAL A 152 -21.76 -9.30 0.42
CA VAL A 152 -21.50 -10.27 1.47
C VAL A 152 -21.53 -9.49 2.77
N ILE A 153 -22.69 -9.44 3.44
CA ILE A 153 -22.73 -9.00 4.83
C ILE A 153 -21.87 -10.01 5.60
N PRO A 154 -20.88 -9.57 6.40
CA PRO A 154 -20.12 -10.45 7.27
C PRO A 154 -21.06 -11.42 7.98
N GLY A 155 -20.72 -12.70 7.95
CA GLY A 155 -21.47 -13.70 8.69
C GLY A 155 -21.50 -13.29 10.16
N ARG A 156 -22.55 -13.69 10.88
CA ARG A 156 -22.73 -13.40 12.32
C ARG A 156 -21.56 -13.90 13.21
N ASP A 157 -20.61 -14.63 12.62
CA ASP A 157 -19.48 -15.30 13.24
C ASP A 157 -18.11 -14.62 12.94
N ASP A 158 -18.09 -13.48 12.25
CA ASP A 158 -16.85 -12.76 11.95
C ASP A 158 -16.29 -12.07 13.21
N ARG A 159 -15.04 -12.37 13.58
CA ARG A 159 -14.39 -11.81 14.78
C ARG A 159 -13.78 -10.43 14.56
N GLY A 160 -13.60 -10.02 13.30
CA GLY A 160 -13.07 -8.71 12.96
C GLY A 160 -13.22 -8.40 11.47
N SER A 161 -13.27 -7.09 11.18
CA SER A 161 -13.27 -6.54 9.83
C SER A 161 -12.30 -5.37 9.75
N TRP A 162 -11.81 -5.07 8.55
CA TRP A 162 -10.96 -3.92 8.28
C TRP A 162 -11.37 -3.27 6.95
N SER A 163 -11.22 -1.94 6.88
CA SER A 163 -11.43 -1.14 5.68
C SER A 163 -10.11 -0.55 5.15
N GLY A 164 -10.15 0.07 3.99
CA GLY A 164 -9.01 0.79 3.44
C GLY A 164 -9.28 1.20 1.99
N ALA A 165 -8.22 1.56 1.28
CA ALA A 165 -8.31 1.91 -0.14
C ALA A 165 -7.24 1.19 -0.96
N LEU A 166 -7.60 0.76 -2.17
CA LEU A 166 -6.66 0.36 -3.21
C LEU A 166 -6.55 1.49 -4.22
N VAL A 167 -5.39 2.16 -4.26
CA VAL A 167 -5.16 3.29 -5.14
C VAL A 167 -4.25 2.93 -6.30
N ASP A 168 -4.57 3.43 -7.49
CA ASP A 168 -3.63 3.39 -8.62
C ASP A 168 -2.78 4.66 -8.55
N LEU A 169 -1.57 4.55 -8.02
CA LEU A 169 -0.64 5.66 -7.81
C LEU A 169 0.27 5.81 -9.03
N GLU A 170 0.12 6.91 -9.78
CA GLU A 170 1.08 7.26 -10.82
C GLU A 170 2.31 7.93 -10.20
N VAL A 171 3.41 7.19 -10.17
CA VAL A 171 4.66 7.61 -9.53
C VAL A 171 5.30 8.76 -10.31
N MET A 172 5.64 9.82 -9.58
CA MET A 172 6.42 10.94 -10.07
C MET A 172 7.91 10.64 -9.94
N ARG A 173 8.68 10.85 -11.02
CA ARG A 173 10.14 10.64 -11.04
C ARG A 173 10.92 11.58 -10.12
N ARG A 174 10.29 12.64 -9.63
CA ARG A 174 10.76 13.52 -8.55
C ARG A 174 9.57 13.91 -7.68
N PRO A 175 9.66 13.80 -6.35
CA PRO A 175 8.69 14.46 -5.49
C PRO A 175 8.74 15.98 -5.78
N PRO A 176 7.59 16.69 -5.81
CA PRO A 176 7.64 18.15 -5.80
C PRO A 176 8.46 18.57 -4.59
N GLY A 177 9.46 19.42 -4.80
CA GLY A 177 10.24 19.96 -3.70
C GLY A 177 9.29 20.53 -2.65
N ARG A 178 9.50 20.21 -1.37
CA ARG A 178 8.79 20.89 -0.27
C ARG A 178 8.82 22.39 -0.56
N PRO A 179 7.69 23.11 -0.58
CA PRO A 179 7.75 24.56 -0.54
C PRO A 179 8.52 24.91 0.73
N HIS A 180 9.66 25.57 0.56
CA HIS A 180 10.38 26.19 1.66
C HIS A 180 9.41 27.21 2.26
N ALA A 181 8.93 26.97 3.47
CA ALA A 181 8.28 28.03 4.23
C ALA A 181 9.31 29.14 4.39
N ALA A 182 9.02 30.30 3.80
CA ALA A 182 9.74 31.55 3.98
C ALA A 182 9.20 32.29 5.22
#